data_AF-A0A1H4P3Q2-F1
#
_entry.id   AF-A0A1H4P3Q2-F1
#
_cell.length_a   1.000
_cell.length_b   1.000
_cell.length_c   1.000
_cell.angle_alpha   90.00
_cell.angle_beta   90.00
_cell.angle_gamma   90.00
#
_symmetry.space_group_name_H-M   'P 1'
#
loop_
_entity.id
_entity.type
_entity.pdbx_description
1 polymer ?
#
loop_
_entity_poly.entity_id
_entity_poly.type
_entity_poly.pdbx_seq_one_letter_code
_entity_poly.pdbx_strand_id
1 'polypeptide(L)'
;MTAEKNKVEFQIINQRLVVSTEKHPFMQGAVRSLLLEATELHIARGYRADDGKLVKSSRISGAGRVSRGDSIGRAGWKGSTKDISFSIRAHSSDVFLAPHSSAENTDLVIVIGFIDKDPEISFKDSHYFAEVYVPPAIYQELVADYDAGLVSRISLFANTNMWIHEFDEHTPPSGWITWYLGPERNGRSSETAHGTLSSLSWSGADGESAIAKEADSPLDEVTPEVVIPDPMIEAEGRKLVELKQLNRVLRYGLGAIALLLLVLVFRV
;
A
#
# COMPACT_ATOMS: atom_id res chain seq x y z
N MET A 1 39.34 15.56 -10.49
CA MET A 1 38.59 14.39 -11.01
C MET A 1 37.16 14.50 -10.50
N THR A 2 36.27 15.00 -11.35
CA THR A 2 34.87 15.25 -11.01
C THR A 2 34.12 13.94 -11.21
N ALA A 3 33.66 13.31 -10.13
CA ALA A 3 32.87 12.09 -10.22
C ALA A 3 31.58 12.40 -10.99
N GLU A 4 31.51 11.92 -12.23
CA GLU A 4 30.27 11.85 -13.01
C GLU A 4 29.29 11.01 -12.20
N LYS A 5 28.35 11.67 -11.51
CA LYS A 5 27.37 11.02 -10.64
C LYS A 5 26.59 9.98 -11.44
N ASN A 6 26.58 8.73 -10.93
CA ASN A 6 25.82 7.56 -11.41
C ASN A 6 24.40 7.94 -11.84
N LYS A 7 24.22 8.28 -13.12
CA LYS A 7 22.92 8.46 -13.75
C LYS A 7 22.45 7.11 -14.26
N VAL A 8 21.28 6.67 -13.83
CA VAL A 8 20.61 5.50 -14.36
C VAL A 8 19.96 5.87 -15.70
N GLU A 9 20.31 5.11 -16.73
CA GLU A 9 19.66 5.17 -18.02
C GLU A 9 18.49 4.19 -18.06
N PHE A 10 17.31 4.69 -18.41
CA PHE A 10 16.10 3.89 -18.45
C PHE A 10 15.13 4.39 -19.53
N GLN A 11 14.22 3.50 -19.92
CA GLN A 11 13.12 3.78 -20.83
C GLN A 11 11.86 3.06 -20.37
N ILE A 12 10.68 3.63 -20.62
CA ILE A 12 9.41 2.94 -20.43
C ILE A 12 8.92 2.49 -21.82
N ILE A 13 8.85 1.18 -22.03
CA ILE A 13 8.44 0.57 -23.30
C ILE A 13 7.28 -0.37 -22.99
N ASN A 14 6.10 -0.11 -23.58
CA ASN A 14 4.89 -0.92 -23.36
C ASN A 14 4.59 -1.14 -21.86
N GLN A 15 4.63 -0.06 -21.07
CA GLN A 15 4.42 -0.08 -19.60
C GLN A 15 5.46 -0.87 -18.80
N ARG A 16 6.54 -1.34 -19.44
CA ARG A 16 7.69 -1.95 -18.76
C ARG A 16 8.79 -0.93 -18.58
N LEU A 17 9.40 -0.90 -17.40
CA LEU A 17 10.60 -0.14 -17.12
C LEU A 17 11.82 -0.97 -17.55
N VAL A 18 12.54 -0.49 -18.55
CA VAL A 18 13.81 -1.08 -19.01
C VAL A 18 14.94 -0.22 -18.50
N VAL A 19 15.82 -0.80 -17.69
CA VAL A 19 17.00 -0.12 -17.14
C VAL A 19 18.25 -0.69 -17.80
N SER A 20 19.14 0.15 -18.32
CA SER A 20 20.30 -0.29 -19.11
C SER A 20 21.25 -1.24 -18.36
N THR A 21 21.31 -1.12 -17.03
CA THR A 21 22.17 -1.95 -16.16
C THR A 21 21.52 -3.25 -15.71
N GLU A 22 20.24 -3.46 -16.03
CA GLU A 22 19.45 -4.61 -15.58
C GLU A 22 19.15 -5.55 -16.73
N LYS A 23 19.23 -6.85 -16.48
CA LYS A 23 19.02 -7.87 -17.53
C LYS A 23 17.55 -8.03 -17.91
N HIS A 24 16.67 -7.84 -16.95
CA HIS A 24 15.24 -8.09 -17.09
C HIS A 24 14.45 -6.81 -16.84
N PRO A 25 13.40 -6.55 -17.63
CA PRO A 25 12.56 -5.39 -17.40
C PRO A 25 11.79 -5.53 -16.09
N PHE A 26 11.30 -4.39 -15.61
CA PHE A 26 10.38 -4.32 -14.49
C PHE A 26 8.97 -4.01 -14.97
N MET A 27 7.99 -4.41 -14.18
CA MET A 27 6.57 -4.10 -14.38
C MET A 27 5.92 -3.59 -13.11
N GLN A 28 4.83 -2.85 -13.25
CA GLN A 28 3.94 -2.46 -12.14
C GLN A 28 2.71 -3.37 -12.12
N GLY A 29 1.95 -3.31 -11.04
CA GLY A 29 0.69 -4.06 -10.91
C GLY A 29 0.90 -5.51 -10.48
N ALA A 30 1.83 -5.73 -9.54
CA ALA A 30 1.99 -7.03 -8.89
C ALA A 30 0.63 -7.54 -8.37
N VAL A 31 0.35 -8.82 -8.57
CA VAL A 31 -0.92 -9.45 -8.15
C VAL A 31 -1.06 -9.49 -6.61
N ARG A 32 0.06 -9.36 -5.89
CA ARG A 32 0.12 -9.34 -4.42
C ARG A 32 0.26 -7.92 -3.87
N SER A 33 -0.15 -7.71 -2.63
CA SER A 33 0.10 -6.47 -1.88
C SER A 33 1.46 -6.51 -1.18
N LEU A 34 2.08 -5.34 -1.01
CA LEU A 34 3.22 -5.16 -0.13
C LEU A 34 2.75 -5.28 1.33
N LEU A 35 3.40 -6.14 2.11
CA LEU A 35 3.14 -6.27 3.54
C LEU A 35 4.24 -5.55 4.34
N LEU A 36 3.82 -4.58 5.14
CA LEU A 36 4.70 -3.83 6.03
C LEU A 36 4.26 -3.98 7.48
N GLU A 37 5.22 -4.19 8.36
CA GLU A 37 5.02 -4.17 9.80
C GLU A 37 5.86 -3.07 10.44
N ALA A 38 5.32 -2.37 11.42
CA ALA A 38 6.02 -1.36 12.18
C ALA A 38 5.99 -1.67 13.67
N THR A 39 7.15 -1.50 14.31
CA THR A 39 7.39 -1.73 15.75
C THR A 39 8.22 -0.58 16.31
N GLU A 40 8.59 -0.63 17.60
CA GLU A 40 9.33 0.45 18.27
C GLU A 40 8.63 1.82 18.10
N LEU A 41 7.29 1.78 18.21
CA LEU A 41 6.42 2.91 17.92
C LEU A 41 6.62 4.00 18.98
N HIS A 42 6.70 5.25 18.52
CA HIS A 42 6.77 6.43 19.34
C HIS A 42 5.90 7.54 18.74
N ILE A 43 5.21 8.28 19.60
CA ILE A 43 4.38 9.41 19.18
C ILE A 43 5.10 10.74 19.42
N ALA A 44 5.27 11.50 18.34
CA ALA A 44 5.68 12.90 18.40
C ALA A 44 4.45 13.79 18.30
N ARG A 45 4.32 14.75 19.22
CA ARG A 45 3.21 15.72 19.27
C ARG A 45 3.78 17.13 19.32
N GLY A 46 3.12 18.06 18.65
CA GLY A 46 3.53 19.46 18.62
C GLY A 46 2.57 20.32 17.83
N TYR A 47 3.10 21.44 17.36
CA TYR A 47 2.40 22.36 16.47
C TYR A 47 3.26 22.58 15.23
N ARG A 48 2.61 22.71 14.08
CA ARG A 48 3.24 23.07 12.81
C ARG A 48 2.61 24.36 12.30
N ALA A 49 3.42 25.21 11.68
CA ALA A 49 2.91 26.34 10.92
C ALA A 49 2.35 25.85 9.58
N ASP A 50 1.09 26.15 9.32
CA ASP A 50 0.36 25.80 8.11
C ASP A 50 -0.38 27.05 7.64
N ASP A 51 -0.01 27.57 6.47
CA ASP A 51 -0.49 28.85 5.93
C ASP A 51 -0.52 29.99 6.98
N GLY A 52 0.57 30.11 7.77
CA GLY A 52 0.70 31.12 8.82
C GLY A 52 -0.12 30.85 10.10
N LYS A 53 -0.86 29.75 10.20
CA LYS A 53 -1.59 29.33 11.40
C LYS A 53 -0.86 28.19 12.10
N LEU A 54 -0.85 28.21 13.43
CA LEU A 54 -0.36 27.07 14.22
C LEU A 54 -1.45 26.00 14.28
N VAL A 55 -1.18 24.85 13.69
CA VAL A 55 -2.06 23.68 13.69
C VAL A 55 -1.43 22.60 14.54
N LYS A 56 -2.24 21.95 15.40
CA LYS A 56 -1.79 20.80 16.17
C LYS A 56 -1.35 19.71 15.21
N SER A 57 -0.12 19.23 15.39
CA SER A 57 0.47 18.18 14.56
C SER A 57 0.88 17.02 15.45
N SER A 58 0.67 15.81 14.96
CA SER A 58 1.27 14.63 15.58
C SER A 58 1.60 13.59 14.52
N ARG A 59 2.56 12.74 14.84
CA ARG A 59 3.05 11.66 13.98
C ARG A 59 3.42 10.50 14.88
N ILE A 60 2.95 9.31 14.58
CA ILE A 60 3.49 8.08 15.15
C ILE A 60 4.58 7.60 14.19
N SER A 61 5.77 7.31 14.69
CA SER A 61 6.89 6.81 13.89
C SER A 61 7.48 5.56 14.56
N GLY A 62 8.26 4.77 13.81
CA GLY A 62 8.88 3.57 14.33
C GLY A 62 9.76 2.84 13.32
N ALA A 63 10.22 1.66 13.72
CA ALA A 63 10.98 0.75 12.87
C ALA A 63 10.01 -0.03 11.97
N GLY A 64 10.03 0.24 10.67
CA GLY A 64 9.29 -0.51 9.66
C GLY A 64 10.10 -1.67 9.10
N ARG A 65 9.42 -2.76 8.76
CA ARG A 65 10.00 -3.93 8.10
C ARG A 65 9.06 -4.50 7.06
N VAL A 66 9.61 -4.77 5.88
CA VAL A 66 8.94 -5.52 4.81
C VAL A 66 8.89 -6.99 5.22
N SER A 67 7.70 -7.54 5.22
CA SER A 67 7.42 -8.88 5.73
C SER A 67 7.45 -9.95 4.63
N ARG A 68 7.19 -11.21 5.00
CA ARG A 68 7.23 -12.38 4.09
C ARG A 68 8.57 -12.60 3.37
N GLY A 69 9.65 -12.06 3.90
CA GLY A 69 10.99 -12.19 3.30
C GLY A 69 11.25 -11.28 2.11
N ASP A 70 10.26 -10.50 1.66
CA ASP A 70 10.37 -9.52 0.59
C ASP A 70 11.37 -8.40 0.97
N SER A 71 11.79 -7.61 -0.02
CA SER A 71 12.68 -6.46 0.20
C SER A 71 12.30 -5.26 -0.69
N ILE A 72 12.81 -4.08 -0.34
CA ILE A 72 12.67 -2.85 -1.13
C ILE A 72 14.04 -2.45 -1.69
N GLY A 73 14.08 -2.10 -2.97
CA GLY A 73 15.26 -1.63 -3.68
C GLY A 73 14.96 -0.44 -4.59
N ARG A 74 15.95 -0.07 -5.39
CA ARG A 74 15.87 1.00 -6.39
C ARG A 74 16.27 0.44 -7.75
N ALA A 75 15.40 0.55 -8.75
CA ALA A 75 15.66 -0.02 -10.08
C ALA A 75 16.87 0.66 -10.73
N GLY A 76 17.94 -0.09 -11.02
CA GLY A 76 19.19 0.46 -11.57
C GLY A 76 20.25 0.86 -10.55
N TRP A 77 19.97 0.70 -9.24
CA TRP A 77 20.96 0.86 -8.18
C TRP A 77 21.16 -0.44 -7.43
N LYS A 78 22.37 -0.65 -6.89
CA LYS A 78 22.69 -1.85 -6.13
C LYS A 78 22.06 -1.81 -4.75
N GLY A 79 21.58 -2.98 -4.30
CA GLY A 79 21.16 -3.24 -2.94
C GLY A 79 19.64 -3.17 -2.76
N SER A 80 19.18 -3.95 -1.79
CA SER A 80 17.82 -3.89 -1.26
C SER A 80 17.86 -4.00 0.26
N THR A 81 16.78 -3.62 0.91
CA THR A 81 16.63 -3.67 2.37
C THR A 81 15.28 -4.25 2.73
N LYS A 82 15.21 -4.88 3.92
CA LYS A 82 13.94 -5.24 4.55
C LYS A 82 13.49 -4.16 5.52
N ASP A 83 14.41 -3.36 6.03
CA ASP A 83 14.18 -2.37 7.05
C ASP A 83 13.94 -0.99 6.41
N ILE A 84 12.94 -0.28 6.94
CA ILE A 84 12.47 1.00 6.41
C ILE A 84 11.99 1.90 7.57
N SER A 85 12.19 3.21 7.46
CA SER A 85 11.64 4.16 8.44
C SER A 85 10.12 4.23 8.30
N PHE A 86 9.36 3.96 9.35
CA PHE A 86 7.90 4.00 9.29
C PHE A 86 7.33 5.26 9.94
N SER A 87 6.24 5.77 9.38
CA SER A 87 5.42 6.79 10.02
C SER A 87 3.98 6.77 9.58
N ILE A 88 3.10 7.25 10.46
CA ILE A 88 1.68 7.43 10.22
C ILE A 88 1.21 8.76 10.78
N ARG A 89 0.35 9.45 10.02
CA ARG A 89 -0.31 10.70 10.42
C ARG A 89 -1.71 10.81 9.84
N ALA A 90 -2.51 11.67 10.46
CA ALA A 90 -3.79 12.05 9.87
C ALA A 90 -3.58 12.80 8.55
N HIS A 91 -4.52 12.69 7.62
CA HIS A 91 -4.66 13.62 6.51
C HIS A 91 -4.72 15.05 7.05
N SER A 92 -3.89 15.94 6.52
CA SER A 92 -4.18 17.38 6.61
C SER A 92 -5.03 17.78 5.40
N SER A 93 -5.76 18.89 5.50
CA SER A 93 -6.52 19.48 4.39
C SER A 93 -5.66 19.78 3.15
N ASP A 94 -4.33 19.75 3.29
CA ASP A 94 -3.36 20.26 2.33
C ASP A 94 -2.49 19.15 1.73
N VAL A 95 -2.78 17.86 2.02
CA VAL A 95 -2.02 16.74 1.48
C VAL A 95 -2.31 16.57 -0.01
N PHE A 96 -1.46 17.19 -0.84
CA PHE A 96 -1.45 17.13 -2.31
C PHE A 96 -1.06 15.75 -2.89
N LEU A 97 -1.13 14.68 -2.10
CA LEU A 97 -0.58 13.35 -2.46
C LEU A 97 -1.63 12.34 -2.94
N ALA A 98 -2.92 12.73 -2.97
CA ALA A 98 -3.97 11.91 -3.55
C ALA A 98 -4.39 12.49 -4.91
N PRO A 99 -4.02 11.89 -6.05
CA PRO A 99 -4.45 12.36 -7.37
C PRO A 99 -5.97 12.29 -7.60
N HIS A 100 -6.76 11.84 -6.60
CA HIS A 100 -8.21 11.64 -6.67
C HIS A 100 -8.94 12.01 -5.37
N SER A 101 -8.41 12.96 -4.57
CA SER A 101 -9.07 13.40 -3.32
C SER A 101 -10.39 14.10 -3.60
N SER A 102 -11.50 13.37 -3.46
CA SER A 102 -12.82 13.98 -3.22
C SER A 102 -12.83 14.65 -1.84
N ALA A 103 -13.77 15.58 -1.60
CA ALA A 103 -13.84 16.39 -0.39
C ALA A 103 -14.02 15.60 0.94
N GLU A 104 -14.18 14.27 0.88
CA GLU A 104 -14.20 13.37 2.04
C GLU A 104 -12.91 12.53 2.04
N ASN A 105 -11.83 13.05 2.64
CA ASN A 105 -10.55 12.37 2.87
C ASN A 105 -10.70 11.06 3.68
N THR A 106 -11.22 10.02 3.03
CA THR A 106 -11.54 8.70 3.60
C THR A 106 -10.54 7.63 3.20
N ASP A 107 -9.68 7.90 2.21
CA ASP A 107 -8.71 6.94 1.72
C ASP A 107 -7.56 6.73 2.70
N LEU A 108 -7.08 5.49 2.78
CA LEU A 108 -5.82 5.14 3.44
C LEU A 108 -4.72 5.13 2.39
N VAL A 109 -3.74 6.02 2.51
CA VAL A 109 -2.70 6.23 1.49
C VAL A 109 -1.33 5.96 2.08
N ILE A 110 -0.43 5.40 1.28
CA ILE A 110 0.98 5.21 1.63
C ILE A 110 1.89 5.81 0.55
N VAL A 111 2.97 6.44 1.01
CA VAL A 111 4.08 6.88 0.18
C VAL A 111 5.33 6.15 0.62
N ILE A 112 6.03 5.53 -0.32
CA ILE A 112 7.30 4.84 -0.09
C ILE A 112 8.37 5.57 -0.89
N GLY A 113 9.47 5.93 -0.24
CA GLY A 113 10.51 6.69 -0.89
C GLY A 113 11.90 6.35 -0.41
N PHE A 114 12.86 7.02 -1.02
CA PHE A 114 14.27 6.96 -0.69
C PHE A 114 14.81 8.38 -0.56
N ILE A 115 15.56 8.65 0.51
CA ILE A 115 16.22 9.92 0.75
C ILE A 115 17.72 9.65 0.88
N ASP A 116 18.49 10.27 -0.02
CA ASP A 116 19.94 10.17 -0.02
C ASP A 116 20.48 11.02 1.14
N LYS A 117 20.98 10.35 2.19
CA LYS A 117 21.55 10.94 3.43
C LYS A 117 20.92 12.27 3.86
N ASP A 118 19.72 12.19 4.45
CA ASP A 118 19.17 13.27 5.28
C ASP A 118 19.19 12.84 6.76
N PRO A 119 20.05 13.45 7.60
CA PRO A 119 20.17 13.12 9.02
C PRO A 119 18.93 13.50 9.86
N GLU A 120 18.00 14.29 9.33
CA GLU A 120 16.77 14.67 10.07
C GLU A 120 15.62 13.66 9.90
N ILE A 121 15.68 12.80 8.87
CA ILE A 121 14.57 11.91 8.49
C ILE A 121 14.93 10.41 8.63
N SER A 122 16.22 10.08 8.76
CA SER A 122 16.70 8.69 8.82
C SER A 122 16.54 8.09 10.22
N PHE A 123 15.51 7.26 10.42
CA PHE A 123 15.47 6.37 11.58
C PHE A 123 16.48 5.23 11.37
N LYS A 124 17.44 5.08 12.29
CA LYS A 124 18.47 4.02 12.27
C LYS A 124 19.20 3.87 10.91
N ASP A 125 19.64 4.98 10.31
CA ASP A 125 20.37 5.00 9.03
C ASP A 125 19.60 4.41 7.82
N SER A 126 18.29 4.17 7.94
CA SER A 126 17.49 3.73 6.80
C SER A 126 17.20 4.89 5.87
N HIS A 127 17.77 4.84 4.68
CA HIS A 127 17.49 5.76 3.57
C HIS A 127 16.09 5.60 2.98
N TYR A 128 15.45 4.45 3.21
CA TYR A 128 14.08 4.23 2.78
C TYR A 128 13.10 4.68 3.86
N PHE A 129 11.95 5.19 3.44
CA PHE A 129 10.85 5.56 4.33
C PHE A 129 9.49 5.13 3.77
N ALA A 130 8.57 4.85 4.68
CA ALA A 130 7.15 4.64 4.43
C ALA A 130 6.36 5.66 5.27
N GLU A 131 5.58 6.49 4.60
CA GLU A 131 4.68 7.46 5.23
C GLU A 131 3.24 7.14 4.90
N VAL A 132 2.45 6.91 5.95
CA VAL A 132 1.03 6.56 5.86
C VAL A 132 0.18 7.76 6.26
N TYR A 133 -0.83 8.02 5.46
CA TYR A 133 -1.85 9.02 5.71
C TYR A 133 -3.20 8.34 5.89
N VAL A 134 -3.85 8.62 7.01
CA VAL A 134 -5.15 8.02 7.36
C VAL A 134 -6.19 9.10 7.68
N PRO A 135 -7.49 8.77 7.55
CA PRO A 135 -8.56 9.65 8.01
C PRO A 135 -8.38 10.09 9.47
N PRO A 136 -8.69 11.35 9.82
CA PRO A 136 -8.52 11.86 11.18
C PRO A 136 -9.19 11.01 12.27
N ALA A 137 -10.35 10.43 11.98
CA ALA A 137 -11.06 9.56 12.93
C ALA A 137 -10.25 8.30 13.26
N ILE A 138 -9.72 7.61 12.24
CA ILE A 138 -8.87 6.42 12.41
C ILE A 138 -7.58 6.79 13.15
N TYR A 139 -6.97 7.92 12.82
CA TYR A 139 -5.77 8.38 13.51
C TYR A 139 -6.04 8.65 15.00
N GLN A 140 -7.19 9.26 15.35
CA GLN A 140 -7.55 9.53 16.74
C GLN A 140 -7.76 8.24 17.54
N GLU A 141 -8.40 7.24 16.94
CA GLU A 141 -8.57 5.91 17.54
C GLU A 141 -7.21 5.24 17.81
N LEU A 142 -6.32 5.23 16.80
CA LEU A 142 -4.96 4.71 16.95
C LEU A 142 -4.18 5.42 18.05
N VAL A 143 -4.32 6.74 18.17
CA VAL A 143 -3.66 7.51 19.24
C VAL A 143 -4.22 7.16 20.61
N ALA A 144 -5.53 7.01 20.75
CA ALA A 144 -6.17 6.63 22.00
C ALA A 144 -5.71 5.23 22.45
N ASP A 145 -5.67 4.28 21.54
CA ASP A 145 -5.19 2.92 21.82
C ASP A 145 -3.69 2.90 22.14
N TYR A 146 -2.89 3.72 21.46
CA TYR A 146 -1.47 3.87 21.78
C TYR A 146 -1.26 4.42 23.20
N ASP A 147 -1.99 5.47 23.58
CA ASP A 147 -1.92 6.06 24.92
C ASP A 147 -2.41 5.06 26.00
N ALA A 148 -3.35 4.17 25.65
CA ALA A 148 -3.80 3.08 26.51
C ALA A 148 -2.82 1.90 26.60
N GLY A 149 -1.70 1.93 25.87
CA GLY A 149 -0.71 0.86 25.83
C GLY A 149 -1.15 -0.37 25.03
N LEU A 150 -2.20 -0.25 24.22
CA LEU A 150 -2.76 -1.32 23.40
C LEU A 150 -2.07 -1.46 22.03
N VAL A 151 -1.09 -0.59 21.73
CA VAL A 151 -0.42 -0.52 20.44
C VAL A 151 1.08 -0.64 20.62
N SER A 152 1.64 -1.76 20.17
CA SER A 152 3.09 -1.98 20.08
C SER A 152 3.53 -2.30 18.65
N ARG A 153 2.60 -2.76 17.81
CA ARG A 153 2.81 -3.16 16.42
C ARG A 153 1.69 -2.62 15.55
N ILE A 154 2.05 -2.15 14.36
CA ILE A 154 1.13 -1.83 13.26
C ILE A 154 1.46 -2.77 12.10
N SER A 155 0.44 -3.35 11.48
CA SER A 155 0.58 -4.18 10.27
C SER A 155 -0.30 -3.59 9.17
N LEU A 156 0.20 -3.53 7.94
CA LEU A 156 -0.55 -3.00 6.79
C LEU A 156 -0.29 -3.80 5.52
N PHE A 157 -1.32 -3.85 4.67
CA PHE A 157 -1.23 -4.31 3.29
C PHE A 157 -1.43 -3.12 2.35
N ALA A 158 -0.48 -2.93 1.43
CA ALA A 158 -0.47 -1.82 0.49
C ALA A 158 -0.47 -2.32 -0.96
N ASN A 159 -1.37 -1.76 -1.76
CA ASN A 159 -1.31 -1.86 -3.22
C ASN A 159 -0.56 -0.64 -3.73
N THR A 160 0.64 -0.86 -4.26
CA THR A 160 1.56 0.22 -4.64
C THR A 160 1.84 0.21 -6.13
N ASN A 161 2.26 1.36 -6.66
CA ASN A 161 2.82 1.47 -8.00
C ASN A 161 4.33 1.14 -8.05
N MET A 162 4.86 0.42 -7.05
CA MET A 162 6.24 -0.04 -7.10
C MET A 162 6.44 -1.04 -8.24
N TRP A 163 7.68 -1.11 -8.71
CA TRP A 163 8.08 -2.01 -9.78
C TRP A 163 8.51 -3.36 -9.20
N ILE A 164 8.26 -4.44 -9.91
CA ILE A 164 8.84 -5.77 -9.63
C ILE A 164 9.52 -6.27 -10.89
N HIS A 165 10.44 -7.23 -10.79
CA HIS A 165 10.92 -7.88 -12.01
C HIS A 165 9.78 -8.64 -12.69
N GLU A 166 9.77 -8.68 -14.02
CA GLU A 166 8.70 -9.36 -14.78
C GLU A 166 8.55 -10.85 -14.40
N PHE A 167 9.65 -11.54 -14.13
CA PHE A 167 9.60 -12.95 -13.72
C PHE A 167 9.04 -13.15 -12.29
N ASP A 168 8.94 -12.09 -11.49
CA ASP A 168 8.39 -12.15 -10.13
C ASP A 168 6.85 -12.04 -10.09
N GLU A 169 6.20 -11.76 -11.23
CA GLU A 169 4.75 -11.54 -11.33
C GLU A 169 3.93 -12.70 -10.74
N HIS A 170 4.39 -13.92 -10.98
CA HIS A 170 3.72 -15.15 -10.56
C HIS A 170 4.45 -15.85 -9.40
N THR A 171 5.35 -15.15 -8.71
CA THR A 171 6.02 -15.72 -7.54
C THR A 171 4.98 -16.08 -6.47
N PRO A 172 4.94 -17.35 -6.02
CA PRO A 172 3.93 -17.80 -5.06
C PRO A 172 4.07 -17.04 -3.73
N PRO A 173 3.05 -17.06 -2.85
CA PRO A 173 3.10 -16.37 -1.56
C PRO A 173 4.30 -16.75 -0.67
N SER A 174 4.80 -17.98 -0.81
CA SER A 174 5.99 -18.50 -0.12
C SER A 174 7.32 -18.00 -0.70
N GLY A 175 7.30 -17.46 -1.93
CA GLY A 175 8.45 -16.86 -2.58
C GLY A 175 8.62 -15.39 -2.22
N TRP A 176 9.88 -14.96 -2.18
CA TRP A 176 10.26 -13.59 -1.83
C TRP A 176 10.53 -12.80 -3.10
N ILE A 177 10.03 -11.57 -3.14
CA ILE A 177 10.27 -10.66 -4.25
C ILE A 177 10.94 -9.38 -3.77
N THR A 178 11.47 -8.61 -4.72
CA THR A 178 11.96 -7.26 -4.44
C THR A 178 11.06 -6.22 -5.10
N TRP A 179 10.63 -5.25 -4.30
CA TRP A 179 9.84 -4.11 -4.71
C TRP A 179 10.79 -2.95 -5.01
N TYR A 180 10.73 -2.39 -6.20
CA TYR A 180 11.66 -1.37 -6.67
C TYR A 180 10.99 -0.01 -6.80
N LEU A 181 11.64 1.00 -6.24
CA LEU A 181 11.39 2.39 -6.62
C LEU A 181 11.95 2.64 -8.02
N GLY A 182 11.15 3.25 -8.89
CA GLY A 182 11.58 3.63 -10.24
C GLY A 182 12.60 4.76 -10.20
N PRO A 183 13.42 4.95 -11.25
CA PRO A 183 14.27 6.12 -11.39
C PRO A 183 13.44 7.38 -11.70
N GLU A 184 13.80 8.52 -11.11
CA GLU A 184 13.25 9.83 -11.53
C GLU A 184 13.59 10.13 -12.98
N ARG A 185 12.81 11.00 -13.63
CA ARG A 185 13.06 11.48 -15.01
C ARG A 185 14.51 11.90 -15.29
N ASN A 186 15.23 12.42 -14.29
CA ASN A 186 16.63 12.83 -14.42
C ASN A 186 17.64 11.67 -14.31
N GLY A 187 17.21 10.48 -13.89
CA GLY A 187 18.01 9.27 -13.66
C GLY A 187 18.96 9.35 -12.47
N ARG A 188 18.89 10.39 -11.64
CA ARG A 188 19.84 10.67 -10.55
C ARG A 188 19.31 10.27 -9.18
N SER A 189 17.99 10.21 -9.02
CA SER A 189 17.31 9.77 -7.81
C SER A 189 16.23 8.74 -8.16
N SER A 190 15.56 8.21 -7.15
CA SER A 190 14.39 7.36 -7.31
C SER A 190 13.11 8.14 -7.08
N GLU A 191 12.08 7.85 -7.88
CA GLU A 191 10.74 8.37 -7.66
C GLU A 191 10.16 7.78 -6.38
N THR A 192 9.31 8.55 -5.72
CA THR A 192 8.48 8.02 -4.65
C THR A 192 7.38 7.15 -5.25
N ALA A 193 7.12 6.01 -4.61
CA ALA A 193 5.98 5.17 -4.92
C ALA A 193 4.78 5.59 -4.08
N HIS A 194 3.60 5.50 -4.68
CA HIS A 194 2.32 5.80 -4.07
C HIS A 194 1.47 4.53 -4.07
N GLY A 195 0.64 4.40 -3.04
CA GLY A 195 -0.28 3.28 -2.93
C GLY A 195 -1.47 3.58 -2.05
N THR A 196 -2.44 2.67 -2.09
CA THR A 196 -3.57 2.63 -1.18
C THR A 196 -3.43 1.45 -0.23
N LEU A 197 -3.89 1.61 1.01
CA LEU A 197 -3.93 0.49 1.94
C LEU A 197 -5.21 -0.31 1.73
N SER A 198 -5.08 -1.61 1.56
CA SER A 198 -6.22 -2.53 1.59
C SER A 198 -6.59 -2.93 3.03
N SER A 199 -5.63 -2.87 3.95
CA SER A 199 -5.86 -3.14 5.37
C SER A 199 -4.82 -2.42 6.24
N LEU A 200 -5.27 -1.99 7.41
CA LEU A 200 -4.48 -1.40 8.49
C LEU A 200 -4.98 -2.01 9.80
N SER A 201 -4.08 -2.58 10.59
CA SER A 201 -4.40 -3.10 11.92
C SER A 201 -3.27 -2.83 12.91
N TRP A 202 -3.60 -2.83 14.19
CA TRP A 202 -2.63 -2.67 15.27
C TRP A 202 -2.92 -3.62 16.44
N SER A 203 -1.88 -3.91 17.22
CA SER A 203 -1.97 -4.84 18.36
C SER A 203 -0.94 -4.52 19.44
N GLY A 204 -1.23 -4.95 20.67
CA GLY A 204 -0.32 -4.89 21.81
C GLY A 204 0.82 -5.91 21.69
N ALA A 205 1.78 -5.89 22.62
CA ALA A 205 2.98 -6.74 22.54
C ALA A 205 2.66 -8.24 22.56
N ASP A 206 1.57 -8.60 23.24
CA ASP A 206 1.08 -9.99 23.38
C ASP A 206 -0.01 -10.33 22.34
N GLY A 207 -0.38 -9.37 21.49
CA GLY A 207 -1.37 -9.56 20.44
C GLY A 207 -0.74 -10.20 19.21
N GLU A 208 -1.28 -11.35 18.80
CA GLU A 208 -0.94 -11.93 17.51
C GLU A 208 -1.51 -11.04 16.39
N SER A 209 -0.67 -10.63 15.43
CA SER A 209 -1.12 -9.78 14.33
C SER A 209 -2.22 -10.49 13.55
N ALA A 210 -3.43 -9.91 13.50
CA ALA A 210 -4.55 -10.46 12.73
C ALA A 210 -4.19 -10.64 11.24
N ILE A 211 -3.30 -9.79 10.74
CA ILE A 211 -2.75 -9.83 9.38
C ILE A 211 -1.76 -10.98 9.19
N ALA A 212 -0.98 -11.35 10.21
CA ALA A 212 -0.11 -12.52 10.14
C ALA A 212 -0.93 -13.82 10.00
N LYS A 213 -2.12 -13.90 10.60
CA LYS A 213 -3.05 -15.02 10.41
C LYS A 213 -3.62 -15.08 8.99
N GLU A 214 -4.05 -13.95 8.41
CA GLU A 214 -4.52 -13.93 7.01
C GLU A 214 -3.40 -14.20 6.00
N ALA A 215 -2.14 -13.90 6.35
CA ALA A 215 -0.98 -14.19 5.54
C ALA A 215 -0.54 -15.67 5.57
N ASP A 216 -0.86 -16.38 6.64
CA ASP A 216 -0.47 -17.78 6.89
C ASP A 216 -1.66 -18.75 6.72
N SER A 217 -2.86 -18.23 6.47
CA SER A 217 -3.96 -19.05 5.94
C SER A 217 -3.53 -19.60 4.58
N PRO A 218 -3.44 -20.94 4.42
CA PRO A 218 -3.42 -21.51 3.10
C PRO A 218 -4.63 -20.95 2.36
N LEU A 219 -4.44 -20.47 1.13
CA LEU A 219 -5.53 -20.53 0.17
C LEU A 219 -6.01 -21.97 0.24
N ASP A 220 -7.22 -22.21 0.74
CA ASP A 220 -7.78 -23.55 0.87
C ASP A 220 -7.49 -24.30 -0.43
N GLU A 221 -6.51 -25.19 -0.35
CA GLU A 221 -6.26 -26.18 -1.36
C GLU A 221 -7.50 -27.04 -1.27
N VAL A 222 -8.42 -26.82 -2.22
CA VAL A 222 -9.66 -27.59 -2.38
C VAL A 222 -9.23 -29.03 -2.64
N THR A 223 -8.92 -29.72 -1.57
CA THR A 223 -8.80 -31.15 -1.50
C THR A 223 -10.26 -31.59 -1.48
N PRO A 224 -10.74 -32.30 -2.51
CA PRO A 224 -12.13 -32.74 -2.51
C PRO A 224 -12.27 -33.83 -1.44
N GLU A 225 -12.59 -33.41 -0.21
CA GLU A 225 -13.15 -34.31 0.77
C GLU A 225 -14.54 -34.69 0.25
N VAL A 226 -14.69 -35.97 -0.05
CA VAL A 226 -15.96 -36.55 -0.49
C VAL A 226 -16.93 -36.48 0.70
N VAL A 227 -17.62 -35.36 0.82
CA VAL A 227 -18.74 -35.19 1.74
C VAL A 227 -20.01 -35.50 0.96
N ILE A 228 -20.69 -36.56 1.37
CA ILE A 228 -22.00 -36.96 0.86
C ILE A 228 -22.96 -35.77 1.08
N PRO A 229 -23.54 -35.17 0.01
CA PRO A 229 -24.27 -33.92 0.15
C PRO A 229 -25.63 -34.13 0.82
N ASP A 230 -25.89 -33.35 1.87
CA ASP A 230 -27.20 -33.19 2.48
C ASP A 230 -28.06 -32.27 1.58
N PRO A 231 -29.19 -32.75 1.02
CA PRO A 231 -29.95 -32.05 -0.04
C PRO A 231 -30.60 -30.72 0.39
N MET A 232 -30.57 -30.37 1.68
CA MET A 232 -31.17 -29.13 2.18
C MET A 232 -30.26 -27.89 2.01
N ILE A 233 -28.93 -28.06 2.02
CA ILE A 233 -27.95 -26.96 1.90
C ILE A 233 -27.86 -26.42 0.47
N GLU A 234 -28.07 -27.28 -0.55
CA GLU A 234 -28.04 -26.84 -1.95
C GLU A 234 -29.20 -25.90 -2.33
N ALA A 235 -30.36 -26.03 -1.68
CA ALA A 235 -31.52 -25.19 -1.99
C ALA A 235 -31.32 -23.73 -1.54
N GLU A 236 -30.60 -23.52 -0.43
CA GLU A 236 -30.28 -22.18 0.08
C GLU A 236 -29.11 -21.55 -0.66
N GLY A 237 -28.10 -22.34 -1.03
CA GLY A 237 -26.97 -21.89 -1.84
C GLY A 237 -27.39 -21.42 -3.24
N ARG A 238 -28.31 -22.13 -3.90
CA ARG A 238 -28.85 -21.71 -5.21
C ARG A 238 -29.61 -20.38 -5.13
N LYS A 239 -30.39 -20.15 -4.06
CA LYS A 239 -31.09 -18.87 -3.85
C LYS A 239 -30.14 -17.69 -3.64
N LEU A 240 -29.02 -17.89 -2.93
CA LEU A 240 -28.02 -16.84 -2.72
C LEU A 240 -27.26 -16.49 -4.02
N VAL A 241 -27.00 -17.47 -4.88
CA VAL A 241 -26.39 -17.24 -6.19
C VAL A 241 -27.37 -16.53 -7.15
N GLU A 242 -28.64 -16.92 -7.15
CA GLU A 242 -29.69 -16.24 -7.93
C GLU A 242 -29.90 -14.79 -7.47
N LEU A 243 -29.92 -14.52 -6.16
CA LEU A 243 -30.06 -13.16 -5.62
C LEU A 243 -28.87 -12.25 -5.99
N LYS A 244 -27.64 -12.79 -5.99
CA LYS A 244 -26.44 -12.05 -6.41
C LYS A 244 -26.46 -11.76 -7.92
N GLN A 245 -26.91 -12.70 -8.74
CA GLN A 245 -27.05 -12.47 -10.18
C GLN A 245 -28.15 -11.45 -10.50
N LEU A 246 -29.28 -11.48 -9.78
CA LEU A 246 -30.36 -10.52 -9.95
C LEU A 246 -29.95 -9.09 -9.56
N ASN A 247 -29.23 -8.91 -8.45
CA ASN A 247 -28.70 -7.61 -8.04
C ASN A 247 -27.73 -7.03 -9.10
N ARG A 248 -26.91 -7.88 -9.70
CA ARG A 248 -25.96 -7.49 -10.75
C ARG A 248 -26.68 -7.02 -12.02
N VAL A 249 -27.70 -7.74 -12.48
CA VAL A 249 -28.50 -7.33 -13.65
C VAL A 249 -29.25 -6.03 -13.38
N LEU A 250 -29.82 -5.87 -12.17
CA LEU A 250 -30.54 -4.65 -11.79
C LEU A 250 -29.62 -3.42 -11.78
N ARG A 251 -28.38 -3.55 -11.27
CA ARG A 251 -27.38 -2.47 -11.29
C ARG A 251 -27.01 -2.05 -12.71
N TYR A 252 -26.80 -3.00 -13.62
CA TYR A 252 -26.52 -2.67 -15.02
C TYR A 252 -27.72 -2.06 -15.74
N GLY A 253 -28.94 -2.53 -15.45
CA GLY A 253 -30.17 -1.94 -15.98
C GLY A 253 -30.37 -0.49 -15.54
N LEU A 254 -30.19 -0.20 -14.25
CA LEU A 254 -30.25 1.16 -13.71
C LEU A 254 -29.18 2.08 -14.33
N GLY A 255 -27.96 1.58 -14.50
CA GLY A 255 -26.89 2.33 -15.17
C GLY A 255 -27.22 2.66 -16.63
N ALA A 256 -27.82 1.72 -17.37
CA ALA A 256 -28.21 1.94 -18.76
C ALA A 256 -29.36 2.95 -18.89
N ILE A 257 -30.34 2.92 -17.98
CA ILE A 257 -31.44 3.90 -17.95
C ILE A 257 -30.91 5.30 -17.60
N ALA A 258 -30.02 5.40 -16.61
CA ALA A 258 -29.38 6.67 -16.25
C ALA A 258 -28.60 7.27 -17.42
N LEU A 259 -27.87 6.44 -18.17
CA LEU A 259 -27.15 6.87 -19.37
C LEU A 259 -28.10 7.34 -20.48
N LEU A 260 -29.21 6.63 -20.71
CA LEU A 260 -30.22 7.01 -21.70
C LEU A 260 -30.90 8.35 -21.36
N LEU A 261 -31.21 8.57 -20.07
CA LEU A 261 -31.75 9.84 -19.60
C LEU A 261 -30.74 10.98 -19.78
N LEU A 262 -29.45 10.72 -19.54
CA LEU A 262 -28.39 11.70 -19.73
C LEU A 262 -28.25 12.07 -21.22
N VAL A 263 -28.28 11.09 -22.13
CA VAL A 263 -28.24 11.36 -23.58
C VAL A 263 -29.48 12.15 -24.05
N LEU A 264 -30.66 11.92 -23.48
CA LEU A 264 -31.88 12.67 -23.80
C LEU A 264 -31.83 14.12 -23.30
N VAL A 265 -31.26 14.37 -22.13
CA VAL A 265 -31.11 15.72 -21.55
C VAL A 265 -30.12 16.58 -22.35
N PHE A 266 -29.07 15.98 -22.92
CA PHE A 266 -28.05 16.69 -23.72
C PHE A 266 -28.40 16.80 -25.22
N ARG A 267 -29.56 16.30 -25.65
CA ARG A 267 -30.05 16.41 -27.05
C ARG A 267 -31.18 17.43 -27.25
N VAL A 268 -31.47 18.26 -26.24
CA VAL A 268 -32.39 19.41 -26.32
C VAL A 268 -31.59 20.71 -26.44
#